data_AF-C3SAE8-F1
#
_entry.id   AF-C3SAE8-F1
#
_cell.length_a   1.000
_cell.length_b   1.000
_cell.length_c   1.000
_cell.angle_alpha   90.00
_cell.angle_beta   90.00
_cell.angle_gamma   90.00
#
_symmetry.space_group_name_H-M   'P 1'
#
loop_
_entity.id
_entity.type
_entity.pdbx_description
1 polymer ?
#
loop_
_entity_poly.entity_id
_entity_poly.type
_entity_poly.pdbx_seq_one_letter_code
_entity_poly.pdbx_strand_id
1 'polypeptide(L)'
;MTSSDDEAEHQWIENVKSGGAVLCQPPENCPNGWGTPAGDKFMVRGPDYFITKAKIPGGEYLLKPLGFDWIRGPTKICEVLKNKNHRVRKAIDEEVSHGNQPFVWAFNLQLPSKENYSAVFYFVSPKPAPEGSLMDQFLKGDDAFRKSRLKLIANVVKGPWIVRTAVGEQAICILGRALSCKYVQGSNFIEVDVDIGSSIVANAIVHLAFGYVTTLTVDLAFLIESQAESELPERLLGAVRFSELSPGSAGVYEVPSEEQQESAPFLPTRLWQGFSQLLQNPGNSRETPPSSQNTNGNLHEEGADENTNR
;
A
#
# COMPACT_ATOMS: atom_id res chain seq x y z
N MET A 1 -3.55 -35.70 -12.43
CA MET A 1 -2.58 -34.72 -12.96
C MET A 1 -3.17 -33.34 -12.70
N THR A 2 -2.91 -32.84 -11.51
CA THR A 2 -3.12 -31.45 -11.06
C THR A 2 -1.72 -30.94 -10.68
N SER A 3 -0.74 -31.11 -11.58
CA SER A 3 -0.31 -30.13 -12.61
C SER A 3 0.40 -28.94 -11.97
N SER A 4 1.69 -28.82 -12.29
CA SER A 4 2.69 -27.91 -11.72
C SER A 4 2.23 -26.49 -11.44
N ASP A 5 1.32 -26.00 -12.27
CA ASP A 5 0.90 -24.60 -12.30
C ASP A 5 0.07 -24.25 -11.05
N ASP A 6 -0.73 -25.20 -10.53
CA ASP A 6 -1.43 -25.02 -9.24
C ASP A 6 -0.43 -24.94 -8.07
N GLU A 7 0.59 -25.80 -8.08
CA GLU A 7 1.64 -25.86 -7.05
C GLU A 7 2.51 -24.59 -7.06
N ALA A 8 2.84 -24.07 -8.24
CA ALA A 8 3.51 -22.79 -8.42
C ALA A 8 2.63 -21.60 -7.97
N GLU A 9 1.34 -21.58 -8.34
CA GLU A 9 0.39 -20.54 -7.88
C GLU A 9 0.30 -20.52 -6.35
N HIS A 10 0.27 -21.71 -5.72
CA HIS A 10 0.30 -21.82 -4.26
C HIS A 10 1.62 -21.32 -3.66
N GLN A 11 2.77 -21.66 -4.24
CA GLN A 11 4.08 -21.34 -3.66
C GLN A 11 4.37 -19.83 -3.59
N TRP A 12 4.10 -19.06 -4.64
CA TRP A 12 4.38 -17.61 -4.60
C TRP A 12 3.46 -16.88 -3.62
N ILE A 13 2.19 -17.31 -3.51
CA ILE A 13 1.24 -16.78 -2.53
C ILE A 13 1.75 -17.01 -1.10
N GLU A 14 2.21 -18.23 -0.76
CA GLU A 14 2.75 -18.50 0.58
C GLU A 14 4.08 -17.74 0.83
N ASN A 15 4.93 -17.56 -0.18
CA ASN A 15 6.14 -16.72 -0.08
C ASN A 15 5.78 -15.25 0.26
N VAL A 16 4.76 -14.68 -0.39
CA VAL A 16 4.32 -13.30 -0.09
C VAL A 16 3.62 -13.20 1.27
N LYS A 17 2.85 -14.21 1.69
CA LYS A 17 2.23 -14.25 3.04
C LYS A 17 3.26 -14.25 4.15
N SER A 18 4.36 -15.01 3.98
CA SER A 18 5.40 -15.21 4.99
C SER A 18 6.44 -14.09 5.04
N GLY A 19 6.65 -13.34 3.96
CA GLY A 19 7.65 -12.26 3.89
C GLY A 19 7.26 -10.91 4.55
N GLY A 20 6.14 -10.84 5.28
CA GLY A 20 5.69 -9.63 5.98
C GLY A 20 6.34 -9.47 7.37
N ALA A 21 6.27 -8.27 7.95
CA ALA A 21 6.85 -8.00 9.28
C ALA A 21 6.13 -8.72 10.44
N VAL A 22 4.91 -9.21 10.21
CA VAL A 22 4.09 -9.96 11.17
C VAL A 22 3.57 -11.25 10.53
N LEU A 23 3.46 -12.31 11.34
CA LEU A 23 3.23 -13.67 10.83
C LEU A 23 1.77 -13.88 10.38
N CYS A 24 1.60 -14.60 9.27
CA CYS A 24 0.32 -15.17 8.88
C CYS A 24 0.03 -16.41 9.73
N GLN A 25 -1.10 -16.43 10.44
CA GLN A 25 -1.48 -17.46 11.40
C GLN A 25 -2.99 -17.75 11.33
N PRO A 26 -3.46 -18.92 11.83
CA PRO A 26 -4.88 -19.21 11.93
C PRO A 26 -5.62 -18.15 12.78
N PRO A 27 -6.80 -17.65 12.35
CA PRO A 27 -7.47 -16.50 12.99
C PRO A 27 -7.78 -16.66 14.49
N GLU A 28 -7.93 -17.89 14.96
CA GLU A 28 -8.16 -18.28 16.35
C GLU A 28 -6.92 -18.19 17.24
N ASN A 29 -5.70 -18.23 16.67
CA ASN A 29 -4.44 -18.17 17.41
C ASN A 29 -3.42 -17.30 16.63
N CYS A 30 -3.59 -15.98 16.75
CA CYS A 30 -2.97 -14.99 15.87
C CYS A 30 -2.29 -13.82 16.64
N PRO A 31 -1.53 -14.05 17.74
CA PRO A 31 -0.96 -12.98 18.56
C PRO A 31 0.18 -12.23 17.84
N ASN A 32 0.11 -10.89 17.81
CA ASN A 32 1.00 -10.02 17.03
C ASN A 32 1.13 -10.50 15.56
N GLY A 33 0.00 -10.92 14.98
CA GLY A 33 -0.08 -11.56 13.68
C GLY A 33 -1.33 -11.16 12.91
N TRP A 34 -1.48 -11.77 11.73
CA TRP A 34 -2.65 -11.63 10.88
C TRP A 34 -3.14 -12.98 10.34
N GLY A 35 -4.35 -13.02 9.81
CA GLY A 35 -4.94 -14.21 9.19
C GLY A 35 -6.22 -13.88 8.43
N THR A 36 -6.90 -14.90 7.89
CA THR A 36 -8.15 -14.71 7.12
C THR A 36 -9.35 -15.29 7.88
N PRO A 37 -10.24 -14.45 8.45
CA PRO A 37 -11.41 -14.94 9.18
C PRO A 37 -12.42 -15.61 8.23
N ALA A 38 -13.37 -16.38 8.78
CA ALA A 38 -14.50 -16.91 8.01
C ALA A 38 -15.43 -15.79 7.54
N GLY A 39 -15.85 -15.82 6.26
CA GLY A 39 -16.68 -14.78 5.65
C GLY A 39 -18.09 -14.66 6.23
N ASP A 40 -18.60 -15.73 6.84
CA ASP A 40 -19.90 -15.76 7.52
C ASP A 40 -19.98 -14.87 8.76
N LYS A 41 -18.84 -14.36 9.24
CA LYS A 41 -18.78 -13.33 10.29
C LYS A 41 -19.22 -11.93 9.82
N PHE A 42 -19.39 -11.73 8.51
CA PHE A 42 -19.79 -10.46 7.93
C PHE A 42 -21.15 -10.59 7.26
N MET A 43 -22.06 -9.66 7.55
CA MET A 43 -23.43 -9.69 7.02
C MET A 43 -23.57 -8.77 5.81
N VAL A 44 -23.83 -9.36 4.64
CA VAL A 44 -23.91 -8.71 3.32
C VAL A 44 -25.36 -8.63 2.82
N ARG A 45 -25.63 -7.81 1.81
CA ARG A 45 -26.97 -7.71 1.19
C ARG A 45 -27.36 -9.03 0.50
N GLY A 46 -28.46 -9.66 0.92
CA GLY A 46 -28.96 -10.90 0.30
C GLY A 46 -29.61 -10.68 -1.08
N PRO A 47 -30.02 -11.76 -1.79
CA PRO A 47 -30.52 -11.69 -3.17
C PRO A 47 -31.67 -10.69 -3.37
N ASP A 48 -32.64 -10.68 -2.45
CA ASP A 48 -33.82 -9.80 -2.52
C ASP A 48 -33.69 -8.56 -1.62
N TYR A 49 -32.46 -8.09 -1.32
CA TYR A 49 -32.23 -7.05 -0.31
C TYR A 49 -32.97 -5.74 -0.59
N PHE A 50 -33.14 -5.33 -1.86
CA PHE A 50 -33.84 -4.07 -2.15
C PHE A 50 -35.33 -4.11 -1.75
N ILE A 51 -35.95 -5.29 -1.78
CA ILE A 51 -37.33 -5.53 -1.35
C ILE A 51 -37.38 -5.82 0.17
N THR A 52 -36.59 -6.81 0.62
CA THR A 52 -36.70 -7.41 1.97
C THR A 52 -35.88 -6.72 3.05
N LYS A 53 -34.83 -5.97 2.67
CA LYS A 53 -33.73 -5.50 3.54
C LYS A 53 -32.99 -6.62 4.28
N ALA A 54 -33.19 -7.89 3.90
CA ALA A 54 -32.58 -9.04 4.56
C ALA A 54 -31.08 -9.17 4.22
N LYS A 55 -30.24 -9.23 5.25
CA LYS A 55 -28.80 -9.54 5.12
C LYS A 55 -28.55 -11.03 5.32
N ILE A 56 -27.54 -11.57 4.66
CA ILE A 56 -27.08 -12.96 4.78
C ILE A 56 -25.60 -13.01 5.20
N PRO A 57 -25.10 -14.15 5.71
CA PRO A 57 -23.67 -14.37 5.90
C PRO A 57 -22.90 -14.22 4.56
N GLY A 58 -21.69 -13.67 4.61
CA GLY A 58 -20.92 -13.28 3.43
C GLY A 58 -20.32 -14.43 2.60
N GLY A 59 -20.19 -15.63 3.16
CA GLY A 59 -19.68 -16.80 2.44
C GLY A 59 -18.25 -16.63 1.90
N GLU A 60 -18.02 -17.14 0.69
CA GLU A 60 -16.70 -17.17 0.06
C GLU A 60 -16.24 -15.81 -0.48
N TYR A 61 -14.96 -15.50 -0.28
CA TYR A 61 -14.29 -14.33 -0.85
C TYR A 61 -14.13 -14.43 -2.37
N LEU A 62 -14.11 -13.28 -3.05
CA LEU A 62 -13.80 -13.17 -4.47
C LEU A 62 -12.28 -13.24 -4.76
N LEU A 63 -11.45 -12.86 -3.80
CA LEU A 63 -9.99 -12.80 -3.89
C LEU A 63 -9.33 -13.71 -2.85
N LYS A 64 -8.19 -14.31 -3.21
CA LYS A 64 -7.33 -15.04 -2.26
C LYS A 64 -6.53 -14.04 -1.41
N PRO A 65 -6.28 -14.29 -0.11
CA PRO A 65 -5.36 -13.48 0.68
C PRO A 65 -3.92 -13.67 0.18
N LEU A 66 -3.22 -12.57 -0.08
CA LEU A 66 -1.83 -12.58 -0.59
C LEU A 66 -0.82 -12.15 0.48
N GLY A 67 -1.16 -11.19 1.34
CA GLY A 67 -0.22 -10.71 2.35
C GLY A 67 -0.77 -9.61 3.24
N PHE A 68 -0.03 -9.29 4.29
CA PHE A 68 -0.26 -8.13 5.14
C PHE A 68 1.08 -7.49 5.50
N ASP A 69 1.19 -6.18 5.30
CA ASP A 69 2.33 -5.39 5.74
C ASP A 69 1.90 -4.41 6.83
N TRP A 70 2.49 -4.61 8.01
CA TRP A 70 2.46 -3.67 9.12
C TRP A 70 3.76 -2.87 9.09
N ILE A 71 3.68 -1.60 8.67
CA ILE A 71 4.85 -0.77 8.35
C ILE A 71 4.73 0.63 8.93
N ARG A 72 5.88 1.27 9.16
CA ARG A 72 5.99 2.62 9.73
C ARG A 72 7.07 3.45 9.06
N GLY A 73 6.90 4.78 9.06
CA GLY A 73 7.83 5.70 8.41
C GLY A 73 7.76 7.14 8.94
N PRO A 74 8.77 7.97 8.62
CA PRO A 74 8.80 9.38 9.03
C PRO A 74 7.74 10.23 8.30
N THR A 75 7.38 9.82 7.08
CA THR A 75 6.35 10.44 6.23
C THR A 75 5.19 9.48 5.99
N LYS A 76 4.08 10.02 5.49
CA LYS A 76 2.89 9.22 5.14
C LYS A 76 3.21 8.23 4.02
N ILE A 77 2.93 6.95 4.24
CA ILE A 77 3.24 5.87 3.30
C ILE A 77 2.10 5.71 2.31
N CYS A 78 2.38 5.88 1.02
CA CYS A 78 1.41 5.85 -0.08
C CYS A 78 2.01 5.23 -1.35
N GLU A 79 1.14 4.79 -2.25
CA GLU A 79 1.49 4.20 -3.55
C GLU A 79 2.53 3.05 -3.48
N VAL A 80 2.45 2.18 -2.47
CA VAL A 80 3.47 1.15 -2.18
C VAL A 80 3.71 0.20 -3.35
N LEU A 81 2.70 -0.07 -4.18
CA LEU A 81 2.83 -0.92 -5.38
C LEU A 81 3.39 -0.19 -6.61
N LYS A 82 3.58 1.14 -6.58
CA LYS A 82 4.43 1.83 -7.57
C LYS A 82 5.91 1.62 -7.31
N ASN A 83 6.32 1.41 -6.06
CA ASN A 83 7.70 1.15 -5.70
C ASN A 83 8.11 -0.25 -6.20
N LYS A 84 8.91 -0.31 -7.27
CA LYS A 84 9.44 -1.58 -7.83
C LYS A 84 10.31 -2.37 -6.85
N ASN A 85 10.84 -1.72 -5.81
CA ASN A 85 11.60 -2.40 -4.77
C ASN A 85 10.71 -3.01 -3.66
N HIS A 86 9.42 -2.67 -3.62
CA HIS A 86 8.48 -3.22 -2.64
C HIS A 86 8.28 -4.73 -2.83
N ARG A 87 8.30 -5.50 -1.74
CA ARG A 87 8.31 -6.98 -1.77
C ARG A 87 7.14 -7.58 -2.56
N VAL A 88 5.93 -7.05 -2.37
CA VAL A 88 4.73 -7.51 -3.08
C VAL A 88 4.79 -7.10 -4.55
N ARG A 89 5.42 -5.96 -4.87
CA ARG A 89 5.56 -5.50 -6.24
C ARG A 89 6.56 -6.35 -7.03
N LYS A 90 7.69 -6.72 -6.42
CA LYS A 90 8.63 -7.69 -6.99
C LYS A 90 7.95 -9.02 -7.31
N ALA A 91 7.19 -9.59 -6.36
CA ALA A 91 6.45 -10.84 -6.57
C ALA A 91 5.44 -10.75 -7.74
N ILE A 92 4.74 -9.62 -7.91
CA ILE A 92 3.86 -9.39 -9.08
C ILE A 92 4.67 -9.36 -10.38
N ASP A 93 5.77 -8.59 -10.42
CA ASP A 93 6.60 -8.45 -11.62
C ASP A 93 7.32 -9.78 -11.98
N GLU A 94 7.69 -10.59 -10.98
CA GLU A 94 8.24 -11.95 -11.12
C GLU A 94 7.22 -12.91 -11.74
N GLU A 95 6.00 -12.97 -11.21
CA GLU A 95 4.93 -13.81 -11.76
C GLU A 95 4.55 -13.41 -13.19
N VAL A 96 4.53 -12.10 -13.48
CA VAL A 96 4.35 -11.60 -14.85
C VAL A 96 5.50 -12.03 -15.77
N SER A 97 6.73 -12.12 -15.27
CA SER A 97 7.87 -12.63 -16.05
C SER A 97 7.79 -14.14 -16.36
N HIS A 98 7.09 -14.90 -15.52
CA HIS A 98 6.76 -16.31 -15.76
C HIS A 98 5.58 -16.52 -16.73
N GLY A 99 4.96 -15.44 -17.22
CA GLY A 99 3.81 -15.49 -18.13
C GLY A 99 2.44 -15.52 -17.42
N ASN A 100 2.41 -15.52 -16.09
CA ASN A 100 1.18 -15.41 -15.32
C ASN A 100 0.63 -13.98 -15.38
N GLN A 101 -0.66 -13.80 -15.09
CA GLN A 101 -1.32 -12.49 -15.07
C GLN A 101 -2.14 -12.31 -13.79
N PRO A 102 -1.51 -12.36 -12.59
CA PRO A 102 -2.19 -12.07 -11.35
C PRO A 102 -2.69 -10.63 -11.35
N PHE A 103 -3.82 -10.38 -10.69
CA PHE A 103 -4.31 -9.04 -10.41
C PHE A 103 -4.46 -8.82 -8.90
N VAL A 104 -3.63 -7.94 -8.35
CA VAL A 104 -3.53 -7.69 -6.90
C VAL A 104 -4.35 -6.48 -6.48
N TRP A 105 -5.07 -6.62 -5.38
CA TRP A 105 -5.77 -5.53 -4.71
C TRP A 105 -5.05 -5.22 -3.40
N ALA A 106 -4.55 -3.99 -3.25
CA ALA A 106 -3.97 -3.49 -2.01
C ALA A 106 -4.91 -2.48 -1.35
N PHE A 107 -5.17 -2.65 -0.06
CA PHE A 107 -5.88 -1.66 0.76
C PHE A 107 -4.92 -1.14 1.84
N ASN A 108 -4.42 0.08 1.66
CA ASN A 108 -3.49 0.74 2.57
C ASN A 108 -4.28 1.63 3.54
N LEU A 109 -4.51 1.16 4.77
CA LEU A 109 -5.06 2.00 5.83
C LEU A 109 -3.93 2.83 6.43
N GLN A 110 -3.87 4.10 6.02
CA GLN A 110 -2.85 5.06 6.43
C GLN A 110 -3.27 5.70 7.76
N LEU A 111 -2.42 5.60 8.78
CA LEU A 111 -2.61 6.22 10.09
C LEU A 111 -1.55 7.32 10.30
N PRO A 112 -1.87 8.59 9.95
CA PRO A 112 -0.99 9.71 10.21
C PRO A 112 -0.83 9.96 11.71
N SER A 113 0.40 9.93 12.20
CA SER A 113 0.76 10.25 13.58
C SER A 113 2.16 10.90 13.61
N LYS A 114 2.76 11.12 14.79
CA LYS A 114 4.16 11.59 14.89
C LYS A 114 5.13 10.65 14.15
N GLU A 115 4.85 9.36 14.18
CA GLU A 115 5.42 8.36 13.29
C GLU A 115 4.26 7.78 12.49
N ASN A 116 4.34 7.78 11.16
CA ASN A 116 3.22 7.35 10.32
C ASN A 116 3.20 5.83 10.27
N TYR A 117 2.04 5.23 10.48
CA TYR A 117 1.83 3.78 10.36
C TYR A 117 0.93 3.49 9.16
N SER A 118 1.17 2.36 8.51
CA SER A 118 0.32 1.83 7.45
C SER A 118 0.06 0.35 7.68
N ALA A 119 -1.22 -0.02 7.62
CA ALA A 119 -1.68 -1.40 7.61
C ALA A 119 -2.14 -1.72 6.18
N VAL A 120 -1.31 -2.44 5.42
CA VAL A 120 -1.56 -2.72 3.99
C VAL A 120 -1.98 -4.16 3.78
N PHE A 121 -3.20 -4.37 3.30
CA PHE A 121 -3.80 -5.68 3.07
C PHE A 121 -3.77 -6.01 1.58
N TYR A 122 -3.13 -7.13 1.22
CA TYR A 122 -3.01 -7.58 -0.16
C TYR A 122 -3.89 -8.81 -0.40
N PHE A 123 -4.67 -8.75 -1.47
CA PHE A 123 -5.47 -9.86 -2.00
C PHE A 123 -5.15 -10.05 -3.48
N VAL A 124 -5.31 -11.27 -3.99
CA VAL A 124 -5.03 -11.58 -5.40
C VAL A 124 -6.19 -12.32 -6.05
N SER A 125 -6.47 -11.96 -7.30
CA SER A 125 -7.16 -12.84 -8.24
C SER A 125 -6.13 -13.42 -9.21
N PRO A 126 -5.93 -14.76 -9.26
CA PRO A 126 -5.03 -15.38 -10.23
C PRO A 126 -5.60 -15.35 -11.66
N LYS A 127 -6.89 -15.04 -11.79
CA LYS A 127 -7.61 -14.92 -13.07
C LYS A 127 -8.20 -13.51 -13.18
N PRO A 128 -8.38 -12.94 -14.38
CA PRO A 128 -9.06 -11.66 -14.56
C PRO A 128 -10.46 -11.66 -13.94
N ALA A 129 -10.93 -10.48 -13.50
CA ALA A 129 -12.32 -10.32 -13.10
C ALA A 129 -13.26 -10.68 -14.26
N PRO A 130 -14.37 -11.41 -14.04
CA PRO A 130 -15.30 -11.73 -15.12
C PRO A 130 -15.84 -10.46 -15.78
N GLU A 131 -15.88 -10.41 -17.10
CA GLU A 131 -16.32 -9.23 -17.85
C GLU A 131 -17.75 -8.83 -17.47
N GLY A 132 -17.98 -7.54 -17.26
CA GLY A 132 -19.27 -7.00 -16.82
C GLY A 132 -19.61 -7.24 -15.34
N SER A 133 -18.82 -8.01 -14.59
CA SER A 133 -19.00 -8.15 -13.14
C SER A 133 -18.81 -6.83 -12.40
N LEU A 134 -19.33 -6.72 -11.17
CA LEU A 134 -19.17 -5.52 -10.35
C LEU A 134 -17.67 -5.20 -10.05
N MET A 135 -16.80 -6.22 -10.01
CA MET A 135 -15.34 -6.02 -9.92
C MET A 135 -14.76 -5.42 -11.20
N ASP A 136 -15.13 -5.95 -12.37
CA ASP A 136 -14.69 -5.44 -13.67
C ASP A 136 -15.15 -3.99 -13.90
N GLN A 137 -16.41 -3.70 -13.55
CA GLN A 137 -16.97 -2.35 -13.54
C GLN A 137 -16.23 -1.40 -12.57
N PHE A 138 -15.81 -1.88 -11.40
CA PHE A 138 -15.05 -1.06 -10.44
C PHE A 138 -13.62 -0.75 -10.91
N LEU A 139 -12.97 -1.72 -11.56
CA LEU A 139 -11.63 -1.54 -12.14
C LEU A 139 -11.64 -0.59 -13.35
N LYS A 140 -12.66 -0.71 -14.21
CA LYS A 140 -12.85 0.16 -15.40
C LYS A 140 -13.52 1.50 -15.10
N GLY A 141 -14.24 1.61 -13.98
CA GLY A 141 -15.02 2.77 -13.59
C GLY A 141 -14.19 3.97 -13.16
N ASP A 142 -14.84 5.12 -12.99
CA ASP A 142 -14.19 6.34 -12.54
C ASP A 142 -14.09 6.44 -11.00
N ASP A 143 -13.42 7.49 -10.53
CA ASP A 143 -13.26 7.74 -9.10
C ASP A 143 -14.59 8.04 -8.38
N ALA A 144 -15.62 8.56 -9.08
CA ALA A 144 -16.93 8.80 -8.50
C ALA A 144 -17.65 7.46 -8.22
N PHE A 145 -17.62 6.54 -9.18
CA PHE A 145 -18.08 5.16 -9.02
C PHE A 145 -17.34 4.51 -7.84
N ARG A 146 -16.00 4.46 -7.87
CA ARG A 146 -15.19 3.81 -6.83
C ARG A 146 -15.49 4.37 -5.44
N LYS A 147 -15.51 5.70 -5.27
CA LYS A 147 -15.82 6.37 -4.00
C LYS A 147 -17.23 6.12 -3.49
N SER A 148 -18.19 5.93 -4.40
CA SER A 148 -19.60 5.68 -4.04
C SER A 148 -19.90 4.21 -3.74
N ARG A 149 -19.00 3.28 -4.08
CA ARG A 149 -19.20 1.82 -4.00
C ARG A 149 -18.26 1.09 -3.02
N LEU A 150 -17.00 1.49 -2.87
CA LEU A 150 -16.06 0.73 -2.02
C LEU A 150 -16.47 0.81 -0.56
N LYS A 151 -16.63 -0.35 0.07
CA LYS A 151 -17.18 -0.52 1.41
C LYS A 151 -16.20 -1.30 2.29
N LEU A 152 -16.20 -0.96 3.57
CA LEU A 152 -15.46 -1.65 4.64
C LEU A 152 -16.45 -2.06 5.72
N ILE A 153 -16.29 -3.28 6.23
CA ILE A 153 -16.94 -3.77 7.46
C ILE A 153 -15.83 -4.03 8.47
N ALA A 154 -15.95 -3.49 9.68
CA ALA A 154 -15.02 -3.70 10.78
C ALA A 154 -15.73 -4.30 12.01
N ASN A 155 -15.15 -5.35 12.59
CA ASN A 155 -15.66 -6.03 13.78
C ASN A 155 -14.56 -6.09 14.86
N VAL A 156 -14.79 -5.50 16.04
CA VAL A 156 -13.84 -5.54 17.18
C VAL A 156 -14.06 -6.82 18.00
N VAL A 157 -13.49 -7.92 17.49
CA VAL A 157 -13.57 -9.28 18.04
C VAL A 157 -13.11 -9.33 19.50
N LYS A 158 -11.94 -8.74 19.80
CA LYS A 158 -11.37 -8.61 21.15
C LYS A 158 -10.97 -7.16 21.36
N GLY A 159 -11.23 -6.63 22.54
CA GLY A 159 -10.79 -5.29 22.90
C GLY A 159 -11.55 -4.66 24.07
N PRO A 160 -11.05 -3.55 24.63
CA PRO A 160 -11.74 -2.79 25.65
C PRO A 160 -13.11 -2.30 25.18
N TRP A 161 -14.07 -2.23 26.11
CA TRP A 161 -15.43 -1.80 25.83
C TRP A 161 -15.47 -0.39 25.20
N ILE A 162 -14.59 0.53 25.63
CA ILE A 162 -14.50 1.89 25.09
C ILE A 162 -14.15 1.92 23.59
N VAL A 163 -13.29 1.01 23.12
CA VAL A 163 -12.95 0.89 21.69
C VAL A 163 -14.16 0.34 20.92
N ARG A 164 -14.82 -0.69 21.44
CA ARG A 164 -16.04 -1.25 20.85
C ARG A 164 -17.16 -0.20 20.75
N THR A 165 -17.34 0.62 21.78
CA THR A 165 -18.33 1.72 21.79
C THR A 165 -17.98 2.81 20.79
N ALA A 166 -16.71 3.20 20.67
CA ALA A 166 -16.27 4.24 19.73
C ALA A 166 -16.35 3.79 18.25
N VAL A 167 -16.06 2.51 17.98
CA VAL A 167 -16.20 1.90 16.64
C VAL A 167 -17.68 1.68 16.29
N GLY A 168 -18.52 1.37 17.28
CA GLY A 168 -19.95 1.12 17.12
C GLY A 168 -20.28 -0.34 16.81
N GLU A 169 -21.56 -0.69 16.99
CA GLU A 169 -22.05 -2.08 16.88
C GLU A 169 -22.04 -2.63 15.43
N GLN A 170 -22.16 -1.75 14.44
CA GLN A 170 -22.04 -2.09 13.02
C GLN A 170 -21.14 -1.07 12.33
N ALA A 171 -19.82 -1.20 12.49
CA ALA A 171 -18.83 -0.33 11.85
C ALA A 171 -18.72 -0.66 10.35
N ILE A 172 -19.71 -0.20 9.59
CA ILE A 172 -19.81 -0.35 8.14
C ILE A 172 -19.73 1.04 7.54
N CYS A 173 -18.77 1.28 6.65
CA CYS A 173 -18.65 2.56 5.95
C CYS A 173 -18.42 2.37 4.45
N ILE A 174 -18.92 3.31 3.65
CA ILE A 174 -18.48 3.49 2.27
C ILE A 174 -17.23 4.36 2.34
N LEU A 175 -16.07 3.78 2.05
CA LEU A 175 -14.77 4.38 2.33
C LEU A 175 -14.64 5.75 1.66
N GLY A 176 -14.93 5.86 0.37
CA GLY A 176 -14.86 7.13 -0.36
C GLY A 176 -15.93 8.18 -0.03
N ARG A 177 -16.87 7.88 0.88
CA ARG A 177 -17.80 8.86 1.48
C ARG A 177 -17.36 9.29 2.89
N ALA A 178 -16.66 8.42 3.62
CA ALA A 178 -16.22 8.65 4.99
C ALA A 178 -14.78 9.22 5.09
N LEU A 179 -13.96 8.95 4.07
CA LEU A 179 -12.50 9.17 4.05
C LEU A 179 -12.02 9.55 2.64
N SER A 180 -10.97 10.37 2.57
CA SER A 180 -10.20 10.57 1.35
C SER A 180 -9.54 9.26 0.94
N CYS A 181 -9.98 8.72 -0.19
CA CYS A 181 -9.39 7.53 -0.81
C CYS A 181 -8.73 7.92 -2.14
N LYS A 182 -7.48 7.50 -2.34
CA LYS A 182 -6.74 7.66 -3.61
C LYS A 182 -6.57 6.29 -4.25
N TYR A 183 -6.99 6.17 -5.51
CA TYR A 183 -6.91 4.93 -6.29
C TYR A 183 -5.69 4.98 -7.20
N VAL A 184 -4.82 3.99 -7.08
CA VAL A 184 -3.59 3.87 -7.87
C VAL A 184 -3.64 2.55 -8.62
N GLN A 185 -3.76 2.63 -9.95
CA GLN A 185 -3.94 1.46 -10.81
C GLN A 185 -2.70 1.26 -11.70
N GLY A 186 -2.21 0.03 -11.76
CA GLY A 186 -1.23 -0.43 -12.73
C GLY A 186 -1.79 -1.58 -13.56
N SER A 187 -0.95 -2.18 -14.42
CA SER A 187 -1.37 -3.29 -15.30
C SER A 187 -1.90 -4.52 -14.54
N ASN A 188 -1.29 -4.83 -13.39
CA ASN A 188 -1.52 -6.05 -12.61
C ASN A 188 -1.94 -5.76 -11.15
N PHE A 189 -2.32 -4.51 -10.84
CA PHE A 189 -2.79 -4.16 -9.51
C PHE A 189 -3.71 -2.95 -9.46
N ILE A 190 -4.50 -2.88 -8.40
CA ILE A 190 -5.11 -1.65 -7.88
C ILE A 190 -4.74 -1.50 -6.40
N GLU A 191 -4.33 -0.30 -6.01
CA GLU A 191 -4.06 0.09 -4.64
C GLU A 191 -5.04 1.19 -4.23
N VAL A 192 -5.60 1.07 -3.02
CA VAL A 192 -6.47 2.05 -2.40
C VAL A 192 -5.77 2.60 -1.16
N ASP A 193 -5.20 3.80 -1.31
CA ASP A 193 -4.68 4.59 -0.21
C ASP A 193 -5.85 5.22 0.55
N VAL A 194 -6.11 4.77 1.77
CA VAL A 194 -7.21 5.22 2.63
C VAL A 194 -6.66 6.10 3.75
N ASP A 195 -6.89 7.41 3.65
CA ASP A 195 -6.38 8.38 4.60
C ASP A 195 -7.28 8.51 5.84
N ILE A 196 -6.95 7.81 6.92
CA ILE A 196 -7.69 7.91 8.19
C ILE A 196 -7.66 9.34 8.75
N GLY A 197 -6.56 10.08 8.54
CA GLY A 197 -6.38 11.46 9.02
C GLY A 197 -7.30 12.48 8.33
N SER A 198 -7.89 12.12 7.18
CA SER A 198 -8.81 12.99 6.43
C SER A 198 -10.17 13.24 7.10
N SER A 199 -10.52 12.45 8.13
CA SER A 199 -11.79 12.59 8.87
C SER A 199 -11.51 12.68 10.36
N ILE A 200 -11.91 13.80 10.98
CA ILE A 200 -11.71 14.05 12.43
C ILE A 200 -12.27 12.88 13.27
N VAL A 201 -13.45 12.37 12.90
CA VAL A 201 -14.14 11.30 13.61
C VAL A 201 -13.39 9.97 13.46
N ALA A 202 -13.05 9.57 12.23
CA ALA A 202 -12.32 8.33 11.99
C ALA A 202 -10.92 8.37 12.62
N ASN A 203 -10.23 9.51 12.50
CA ASN A 203 -8.93 9.72 13.09
C ASN A 203 -8.96 9.57 14.62
N ALA A 204 -9.97 10.12 15.30
CA ALA A 204 -10.15 9.95 16.73
C ALA A 204 -10.44 8.49 17.14
N ILE A 205 -11.32 7.79 16.40
CA ILE A 205 -11.66 6.38 16.67
C ILE A 205 -10.43 5.47 16.47
N VAL A 206 -9.69 5.65 15.37
CA VAL A 206 -8.53 4.81 15.07
C VAL A 206 -7.36 5.13 16.00
N HIS A 207 -7.13 6.38 16.40
CA HIS A 207 -6.12 6.70 17.41
C HIS A 207 -6.47 6.13 18.80
N LEU A 208 -7.74 6.15 19.20
CA LEU A 208 -8.21 5.48 20.41
C LEU A 208 -7.96 3.97 20.31
N ALA A 209 -8.30 3.33 19.20
CA ALA A 209 -8.03 1.92 18.96
C ALA A 209 -6.52 1.61 18.96
N PHE A 210 -5.71 2.46 18.35
CA PHE A 210 -4.26 2.33 18.30
C PHE A 210 -3.62 2.35 19.69
N GLY A 211 -4.14 3.16 20.62
CA GLY A 211 -3.72 3.14 22.03
C GLY A 211 -3.93 1.80 22.75
N TYR A 212 -4.75 0.90 22.20
CA TYR A 212 -5.00 -0.44 22.72
C TYR A 212 -4.56 -1.58 21.79
N VAL A 213 -3.87 -1.27 20.67
CA VAL A 213 -3.66 -2.20 19.55
C VAL A 213 -3.04 -3.56 19.94
N THR A 214 -2.17 -3.57 20.95
CA THR A 214 -1.55 -4.79 21.54
C THR A 214 -2.53 -5.68 22.31
N THR A 215 -3.79 -5.27 22.47
CA THR A 215 -4.87 -6.03 23.13
C THR A 215 -6.13 -6.16 22.26
N LEU A 216 -6.12 -5.58 21.05
CA LEU A 216 -7.23 -5.64 20.10
C LEU A 216 -7.10 -6.85 19.17
N THR A 217 -8.24 -7.45 18.83
CA THR A 217 -8.40 -8.29 17.63
C THR A 217 -9.47 -7.65 16.78
N VAL A 218 -9.15 -7.34 15.52
CA VAL A 218 -10.07 -6.70 14.58
C VAL A 218 -10.19 -7.58 13.34
N ASP A 219 -11.43 -7.86 12.94
CA ASP A 219 -11.77 -8.46 11.65
C ASP A 219 -12.21 -7.31 10.71
N LEU A 220 -11.54 -7.14 9.57
CA LEU A 220 -11.89 -6.21 8.50
C LEU A 220 -12.28 -6.98 7.24
N ALA A 221 -13.36 -6.58 6.56
CA ALA A 221 -13.72 -7.10 5.24
C ALA A 221 -13.98 -5.97 4.23
N PHE A 222 -13.40 -6.11 3.05
CA PHE A 222 -13.56 -5.20 1.92
C PHE A 222 -14.58 -5.78 0.94
N LEU A 223 -15.44 -4.92 0.39
CA LEU A 223 -16.46 -5.32 -0.58
C LEU A 223 -16.88 -4.11 -1.44
N ILE A 224 -17.54 -4.39 -2.57
CA ILE A 224 -18.13 -3.37 -3.44
C ILE A 224 -19.63 -3.38 -3.18
N GLU A 225 -20.21 -2.24 -2.78
CA GLU A 225 -21.63 -2.16 -2.43
C GLU A 225 -22.53 -2.36 -3.66
N SER A 226 -23.38 -3.39 -3.61
CA SER A 226 -24.46 -3.60 -4.58
C SER A 226 -25.55 -2.53 -4.39
N GLN A 227 -25.85 -1.74 -5.43
CA GLN A 227 -26.85 -0.69 -5.51
C GLN A 227 -27.95 -0.98 -6.55
N ALA A 228 -27.83 -2.06 -7.35
CA ALA A 228 -28.88 -2.56 -8.26
C ALA A 228 -29.15 -4.06 -8.04
N GLU A 229 -30.34 -4.55 -8.42
CA GLU A 229 -30.75 -5.96 -8.22
C GLU A 229 -29.84 -6.95 -8.96
N SER A 230 -29.35 -6.60 -10.16
CA SER A 230 -28.40 -7.39 -10.94
C SER A 230 -27.01 -7.52 -10.29
N GLU A 231 -26.74 -6.78 -9.21
CA GLU A 231 -25.49 -6.81 -8.45
C GLU A 231 -25.64 -7.62 -7.15
N LEU A 232 -26.78 -8.27 -6.90
CA LEU A 232 -27.06 -9.08 -5.71
C LEU A 232 -26.91 -10.60 -5.98
N PRO A 233 -26.59 -11.42 -4.95
CA PRO A 233 -26.22 -11.02 -3.59
C PRO A 233 -24.86 -10.30 -3.55
N GLU A 234 -24.70 -9.39 -2.59
CA GLU A 234 -23.44 -8.67 -2.36
C GLU A 234 -22.36 -9.65 -1.88
N ARG A 235 -21.14 -9.57 -2.43
CA ARG A 235 -20.04 -10.50 -2.13
C ARG A 235 -18.81 -9.77 -1.57
N LEU A 236 -18.10 -10.45 -0.67
CA LEU A 236 -16.85 -9.97 -0.08
C LEU A 236 -15.70 -10.07 -1.09
N LEU A 237 -14.92 -9.00 -1.26
CA LEU A 237 -13.66 -9.05 -2.01
C LEU A 237 -12.66 -9.93 -1.27
N GLY A 238 -12.44 -9.62 0.01
CA GLY A 238 -11.52 -10.32 0.89
C GLY A 238 -11.66 -9.80 2.32
N ALA A 239 -11.14 -10.56 3.28
CA ALA A 239 -11.10 -10.15 4.68
C ALA A 239 -9.79 -10.55 5.36
N VAL A 240 -9.52 -9.86 6.46
CA VAL A 240 -8.32 -9.98 7.26
C VAL A 240 -8.67 -9.84 8.73
N ARG A 241 -8.03 -10.67 9.55
CA ARG A 241 -7.92 -10.50 10.99
C ARG A 241 -6.51 -10.00 11.26
N PHE A 242 -6.37 -9.06 12.16
CA PHE A 242 -5.11 -8.84 12.86
C PHE A 242 -5.37 -8.82 14.37
N SER A 243 -4.41 -9.31 15.15
CA SER A 243 -4.51 -9.32 16.60
C SER A 243 -3.23 -8.84 17.25
N GLU A 244 -3.39 -8.03 18.29
CA GLU A 244 -2.34 -7.71 19.25
C GLU A 244 -1.07 -7.14 18.60
N LEU A 245 -1.24 -6.42 17.47
CA LEU A 245 -0.13 -5.88 16.69
C LEU A 245 0.70 -4.93 17.56
N SER A 246 1.99 -5.21 17.69
CA SER A 246 2.93 -4.32 18.36
C SER A 246 3.31 -3.18 17.42
N PRO A 247 3.24 -1.90 17.83
CA PRO A 247 3.83 -0.81 17.05
C PRO A 247 5.33 -1.03 16.79
N GLY A 248 6.03 -1.69 17.73
CA GLY A 248 7.45 -2.04 17.59
C GLY A 248 7.77 -3.17 16.62
N SER A 249 6.77 -3.96 16.17
CA SER A 249 6.95 -4.96 15.10
C SER A 249 6.65 -4.41 13.71
N ALA A 250 6.27 -3.13 13.57
CA ALA A 250 6.09 -2.50 12.27
C ALA A 250 7.45 -2.37 11.55
N GLY A 251 7.53 -2.93 10.34
CA GLY A 251 8.69 -2.79 9.47
C GLY A 251 8.95 -1.33 9.11
N VAL A 252 10.22 -0.92 9.05
CA VAL A 252 10.55 0.44 8.59
C VAL A 252 10.36 0.51 7.08
N TYR A 253 9.50 1.41 6.62
CA TYR A 253 9.31 1.66 5.20
C TYR A 253 10.38 2.63 4.70
N GLU A 254 11.28 2.13 3.86
CA GLU A 254 12.26 2.94 3.15
C GLU A 254 11.57 3.74 2.04
N VAL A 255 11.59 5.07 2.18
CA VAL A 255 11.09 5.98 1.14
C VAL A 255 12.02 5.87 -0.08
N PRO A 256 11.50 5.60 -1.30
CA PRO A 256 12.31 5.64 -2.50
C PRO A 256 12.95 7.02 -2.67
N SER A 257 14.26 7.08 -2.89
CA SER A 257 14.89 8.32 -3.30
C SER A 257 14.40 8.72 -4.70
N GLU A 258 14.07 10.00 -4.89
CA GLU A 258 13.50 10.53 -6.13
C GLU A 258 14.50 10.44 -7.32
N GLU A 259 15.78 10.21 -7.03
CA GLU A 259 16.92 10.16 -7.96
C GLU A 259 16.93 8.97 -8.95
N GLN A 260 15.92 8.10 -8.94
CA GLN A 260 15.77 7.01 -9.93
C GLN A 260 14.59 7.20 -10.90
N GLN A 261 14.02 8.40 -10.97
CA GLN A 261 12.91 8.73 -11.89
C GLN A 261 13.26 9.73 -13.01
N GLU A 262 14.54 9.89 -13.36
CA GLU A 262 14.94 10.55 -14.61
C GLU A 262 15.38 9.57 -15.70
N SER A 263 14.57 9.54 -16.76
CA SER A 263 14.92 9.26 -18.16
C SER A 263 16.12 8.34 -18.48
N ALA A 264 15.81 7.09 -18.81
CA ALA A 264 16.51 6.40 -19.90
C ALA A 264 15.87 6.84 -21.24
N PRO A 265 16.48 7.74 -22.04
CA PRO A 265 15.98 8.03 -23.37
C PRO A 265 16.19 6.81 -24.27
N PHE A 266 15.14 6.39 -24.97
CA PHE A 266 15.25 5.41 -26.05
C PHE A 266 16.13 5.99 -27.17
N LEU A 267 17.39 5.55 -27.26
CA LEU A 267 18.24 5.82 -28.42
C LEU A 267 18.03 4.73 -29.48
N PRO A 268 17.57 5.07 -30.70
CA PRO A 268 17.63 4.16 -31.83
C PRO A 268 19.09 3.86 -32.17
N THR A 269 19.42 2.60 -32.39
CA THR A 269 20.74 2.19 -32.87
C THR A 269 21.07 2.86 -34.20
N ARG A 270 22.32 3.36 -34.31
CA ARG A 270 22.93 4.12 -35.44
C ARG A 270 22.65 5.63 -35.45
N LEU A 271 23.53 6.41 -34.79
CA LEU A 271 24.04 7.69 -35.33
C LEU A 271 25.24 8.34 -34.58
N TRP A 272 25.84 7.71 -33.55
CA TRP A 272 27.09 8.18 -32.93
C TRP A 272 28.32 7.34 -33.29
N GLN A 273 28.71 7.41 -34.56
CA GLN A 273 30.13 7.34 -34.96
C GLN A 273 30.48 8.71 -35.55
N GLY A 274 31.17 9.57 -34.79
CA GLY A 274 31.51 10.91 -35.28
C GLY A 274 32.17 11.87 -34.28
N PHE A 275 31.93 11.75 -32.97
CA PHE A 275 32.43 12.71 -31.98
C PHE A 275 33.49 12.18 -31.01
N SER A 276 33.82 10.89 -31.05
CA SER A 276 34.84 10.26 -30.17
C SER A 276 36.30 10.46 -30.62
N GLN A 277 36.58 11.32 -31.60
CA GLN A 277 37.93 11.53 -32.16
C GLN A 277 38.55 12.91 -31.90
N LEU A 278 37.92 13.79 -31.10
CA LEU A 278 38.46 15.15 -30.87
C LEU A 278 39.02 15.44 -29.46
N LEU A 279 38.92 14.52 -28.50
CA LEU A 279 39.41 14.73 -27.13
C LEU A 279 40.07 13.48 -26.53
N GLN A 280 41.26 13.13 -27.03
CA GLN A 280 42.26 12.33 -26.31
C GLN A 280 43.59 12.32 -27.08
N ASN A 281 44.59 13.07 -26.60
CA ASN A 281 45.99 12.82 -26.95
C ASN A 281 46.92 13.40 -25.85
N PRO A 282 47.57 12.55 -25.02
CA PRO A 282 48.57 12.99 -24.04
C PRO A 282 49.98 12.99 -24.65
N GLY A 283 50.61 14.17 -24.73
CA GLY A 283 51.98 14.37 -25.26
C GLY A 283 52.93 14.93 -24.20
N ASN A 284 54.20 14.53 -24.25
CA ASN A 284 55.16 14.64 -23.13
C ASN A 284 56.23 15.75 -23.31
N SER A 285 56.82 16.15 -22.18
CA SER A 285 58.19 16.69 -21.97
C SER A 285 58.64 18.11 -22.42
N ARG A 286 59.05 18.89 -21.40
CA ARG A 286 60.24 19.80 -21.27
C ARG A 286 60.42 21.03 -22.18
N GLU A 287 60.43 22.23 -21.59
CA GLU A 287 61.64 23.08 -21.32
C GLU A 287 61.29 24.37 -20.51
N THR A 288 62.30 25.16 -20.09
CA THR A 288 62.24 26.34 -19.17
C THR A 288 63.47 27.24 -19.40
N PRO A 289 63.59 28.48 -18.84
CA PRO A 289 62.62 29.50 -18.39
C PRO A 289 62.81 30.76 -19.30
N PRO A 290 62.86 32.06 -18.90
CA PRO A 290 62.38 32.88 -17.75
C PRO A 290 61.23 33.85 -18.21
N SER A 291 60.92 35.06 -17.70
CA SER A 291 61.49 35.99 -16.70
C SER A 291 60.42 36.91 -16.05
N SER A 292 60.69 37.35 -14.80
CA SER A 292 60.32 38.62 -14.11
C SER A 292 58.99 39.36 -14.47
N GLN A 293 58.17 39.84 -13.52
CA GLN A 293 58.51 40.66 -12.33
C GLN A 293 57.45 40.55 -11.20
N ASN A 294 57.94 40.63 -9.94
CA ASN A 294 57.53 41.49 -8.80
C ASN A 294 56.07 42.03 -8.68
N THR A 295 55.45 42.22 -7.50
CA THR A 295 55.94 42.40 -6.10
C THR A 295 54.98 41.84 -5.03
N ASN A 296 55.51 41.67 -3.80
CA ASN A 296 54.86 41.70 -2.47
C ASN A 296 53.60 42.61 -2.34
N GLY A 297 52.68 42.43 -1.38
CA GLY A 297 52.59 41.46 -0.27
C GLY A 297 52.13 42.10 1.06
N ASN A 298 51.46 41.32 1.92
CA ASN A 298 51.13 41.57 3.35
C ASN A 298 50.16 42.73 3.69
N LEU A 299 49.47 42.80 4.85
CA LEU A 299 49.01 41.87 5.92
C LEU A 299 48.03 42.67 6.83
N HIS A 300 47.00 42.04 7.44
CA HIS A 300 46.38 42.41 8.74
C HIS A 300 45.66 43.81 8.81
N GLU A 301 44.80 44.17 9.79
CA GLU A 301 44.25 43.50 10.99
C GLU A 301 42.87 44.12 11.42
N GLU A 302 42.04 43.31 12.08
CA GLU A 302 41.20 43.54 13.30
C GLU A 302 40.24 44.75 13.56
N GLY A 303 39.33 44.52 14.52
CA GLY A 303 38.40 45.48 15.17
C GLY A 303 36.92 45.24 14.78
N ALA A 304 36.03 44.67 15.60
CA ALA A 304 35.51 45.12 16.91
C ALA A 304 34.73 46.46 16.81
N ASP A 305 33.59 46.71 17.46
CA ASP A 305 32.80 45.93 18.45
C ASP A 305 31.33 46.46 18.51
N GLU A 306 30.47 45.88 19.36
CA GLU A 306 29.26 46.44 20.05
C GLU A 306 28.34 47.55 19.38
N ASN A 307 27.02 47.68 19.57
CA ASN A 307 26.22 47.62 20.81
C ASN A 307 24.69 47.90 20.62
N THR A 308 23.86 47.38 21.54
CA THR A 308 22.56 47.86 22.10
C THR A 308 21.34 48.42 21.29
N ASN A 309 20.15 47.99 21.78
CA ASN A 309 18.88 48.74 21.99
C ASN A 309 18.21 49.45 20.78
N ARG A 310 16.99 49.07 20.38
CA ARG A 310 15.74 49.17 21.19
C ARG A 310 14.61 48.33 20.61
#